data_AF-A0A7U9XQG7-F1
#
_entry.id   AF-A0A7U9XQG7-F1
#
_cell.length_a   1.000
_cell.length_b   1.000
_cell.length_c   1.000
_cell.angle_alpha   90.00
_cell.angle_beta   90.00
_cell.angle_gamma   90.00
#
_symmetry.space_group_name_H-M   'P 1'
#
loop_
_entity.id
_entity.type
_entity.pdbx_description
1 polymer ?
#
loop_
_entity_poly.entity_id
_entity_poly.type
_entity_poly.pdbx_seq_one_letter_code
_entity_poly.pdbx_strand_id
1 'polypeptide(L)'
;MSNTTETREVSMKELAQAFEGKYVNVSSADTYGIAIEMTRGTIEYENNLKPELWLVSRDSQNNVTGSITFDEDVIEAIEESNGTYTISFSVGMADIDVSEYKSLEQLQKEHDEKQEA
;
A
#
# COMPACT_ATOMS: atom_id res chain seq x y z
N MET A 1 -16.59 -33.81 10.04
CA MET A 1 -16.10 -32.64 10.81
C MET A 1 -16.40 -31.43 9.95
N SER A 2 -17.24 -30.52 10.43
CA SER A 2 -17.40 -29.21 9.78
C SER A 2 -16.09 -28.46 9.99
N ASN A 3 -15.32 -28.24 8.92
CA ASN A 3 -14.25 -27.24 8.93
C ASN A 3 -14.95 -25.88 9.03
N THR A 4 -15.30 -25.49 10.25
CA THR A 4 -15.69 -24.11 10.50
C THR A 4 -14.43 -23.30 10.25
N THR A 5 -14.37 -22.62 9.11
CA THR A 5 -13.28 -21.69 8.82
C THR A 5 -13.37 -20.57 9.84
N GLU A 6 -12.42 -20.52 10.75
CA GLU A 6 -12.31 -19.42 11.72
C GLU A 6 -11.70 -18.22 10.99
N THR A 7 -12.49 -17.17 10.84
CA THR A 7 -12.00 -15.86 10.43
C THR A 7 -11.52 -15.12 11.67
N ARG A 8 -10.31 -14.57 11.62
CA ARG A 8 -9.70 -13.83 12.73
C ARG A 8 -9.29 -12.43 12.28
N GLU A 9 -9.69 -11.42 13.04
CA GLU A 9 -9.22 -10.04 12.86
C GLU A 9 -7.76 -9.89 13.32
N VAL A 10 -6.94 -9.17 12.56
CA VAL A 10 -5.50 -8.98 12.80
C VAL A 10 -5.10 -7.52 12.60
N SER A 11 -3.97 -7.11 13.18
CA SER A 11 -3.39 -5.78 12.96
C SER A 11 -2.54 -5.68 11.68
N MET A 12 -2.28 -4.45 11.20
CA MET A 12 -1.34 -4.18 10.10
C MET A 12 0.04 -4.80 10.35
N LYS A 13 0.52 -4.72 11.60
CA LYS A 13 1.80 -5.29 12.01
C LYS A 13 1.80 -6.81 11.90
N GLU A 14 0.74 -7.48 12.35
CA GLU A 14 0.62 -8.94 12.20
C GLU A 14 0.58 -9.37 10.73
N LEU A 15 -0.13 -8.61 9.88
CA LEU A 15 -0.16 -8.85 8.44
C LEU A 15 1.25 -8.73 7.84
N ALA A 16 1.97 -7.63 8.09
CA ALA A 16 3.32 -7.44 7.57
C ALA A 16 4.29 -8.52 8.05
N GLN A 17 4.22 -8.89 9.33
CA GLN A 17 5.03 -9.97 9.90
C GLN A 17 4.73 -11.34 9.26
N ALA A 18 3.48 -11.63 8.93
CA ALA A 18 3.11 -12.88 8.27
C ALA A 18 3.78 -13.06 6.89
N PHE A 19 4.09 -11.95 6.22
CA PHE A 19 4.69 -11.90 4.89
C PHE A 19 6.13 -11.38 4.85
N GLU A 20 6.78 -11.22 6.01
CA GLU A 20 8.17 -10.78 6.07
C GLU A 20 9.09 -11.72 5.26
N GLY A 21 9.84 -11.14 4.32
CA GLY A 21 10.72 -11.87 3.40
C GLY A 21 10.01 -12.68 2.32
N LYS A 22 8.69 -12.58 2.17
CA LYS A 22 7.89 -13.30 1.17
C LYS A 22 7.37 -12.35 0.10
N TYR A 23 7.11 -12.90 -1.07
CA TYR A 23 6.34 -12.22 -2.11
C TYR A 23 4.86 -12.51 -1.96
N VAL A 24 4.04 -11.48 -2.20
CA VAL A 24 2.59 -11.56 -2.17
C VAL A 24 1.99 -11.31 -3.55
N ASN A 25 0.80 -11.85 -3.76
CA ASN A 25 -0.10 -11.36 -4.78
C ASN A 25 -1.21 -10.60 -4.07
N VAL A 26 -1.54 -9.42 -4.59
CA VAL A 26 -2.65 -8.60 -4.13
C VAL A 26 -3.65 -8.53 -5.26
N SER A 27 -4.92 -8.77 -4.93
CA SER A 27 -6.03 -8.64 -5.85
C SER A 27 -7.23 -8.08 -5.10
N SER A 28 -8.02 -7.28 -5.78
CA SER A 28 -9.25 -6.72 -5.22
C SER A 28 -10.27 -7.83 -4.91
N ALA A 29 -10.70 -7.94 -3.65
CA ALA A 29 -11.77 -8.86 -3.25
C ALA A 29 -13.14 -8.39 -3.76
N ASP A 30 -13.33 -7.08 -3.79
CA ASP A 30 -14.42 -6.36 -4.45
C ASP A 30 -13.89 -5.06 -5.10
N THR A 31 -14.73 -4.34 -5.86
CA THR A 31 -14.31 -3.12 -6.55
C THR A 31 -15.35 -2.01 -6.42
N TYR A 32 -14.92 -0.86 -5.89
CA TYR A 32 -15.71 0.39 -5.83
C TYR A 32 -14.90 1.52 -6.48
N GLY A 33 -14.83 1.52 -7.81
CA GLY A 33 -14.16 2.58 -8.60
C GLY A 33 -12.65 2.41 -8.78
N ILE A 34 -11.95 1.73 -7.86
CA ILE A 34 -10.52 1.37 -7.98
C ILE A 34 -10.36 -0.14 -7.81
N ALA A 35 -9.50 -0.74 -8.62
CA ALA A 35 -9.00 -2.10 -8.42
C ALA A 35 -7.50 -2.04 -8.11
N ILE A 36 -7.06 -2.80 -7.11
CA ILE A 36 -5.65 -2.90 -6.71
C ILE A 36 -5.15 -4.30 -7.05
N GLU A 37 -4.25 -4.36 -8.03
CA GLU A 37 -3.68 -5.61 -8.52
C GLU A 37 -2.15 -5.53 -8.47
N MET A 38 -1.53 -6.50 -7.80
CA MET A 38 -0.07 -6.59 -7.70
C MET A 38 0.37 -8.05 -7.76
N THR A 39 1.30 -8.35 -8.65
CA THR A 39 1.99 -9.64 -8.69
C THR A 39 3.39 -9.48 -8.14
N ARG A 40 3.82 -10.41 -7.28
CA ARG A 40 5.18 -10.42 -6.69
C ARG A 40 5.51 -9.13 -5.92
N GLY A 41 4.56 -8.65 -5.11
CA GLY A 41 4.75 -7.51 -4.22
C GLY A 41 5.39 -7.90 -2.88
N THR A 42 5.70 -6.90 -2.05
CA THR A 42 6.03 -7.04 -0.63
C THR A 42 5.04 -6.25 0.22
N ILE A 43 4.84 -6.67 1.46
CA ILE A 43 4.07 -5.93 2.46
C ILE A 43 5.07 -5.36 3.47
N GLU A 44 5.03 -4.05 3.67
CA GLU A 44 5.93 -3.32 4.55
C GLU A 44 5.10 -2.53 5.57
N TYR A 45 5.62 -2.40 6.79
CA TYR A 45 4.95 -1.69 7.89
C TYR A 45 5.91 -0.65 8.48
N GLU A 46 5.47 0.59 8.54
CA GLU A 46 6.22 1.69 9.15
C GLU A 46 5.44 2.28 10.33
N ASN A 47 6.16 2.69 11.38
CA ASN A 47 5.56 3.21 12.62
C ASN A 47 6.34 4.39 13.21
N ASN A 48 6.99 5.18 12.36
CA ASN A 48 7.87 6.27 12.81
C ASN A 48 7.08 7.51 13.26
N LEU A 49 5.90 7.78 12.68
CA LEU A 49 5.04 8.92 13.01
C LEU A 49 3.56 8.53 13.08
N LYS A 50 3.09 7.79 12.08
CA LYS A 50 1.76 7.18 11.99
C LYS A 50 1.93 5.72 11.53
N PRO A 51 1.13 4.76 12.03
CA PRO A 51 1.12 3.40 11.51
C PRO A 51 0.67 3.40 10.05
N GLU A 52 1.52 2.88 9.17
CA GLU A 52 1.27 2.79 7.73
C GLU A 52 1.55 1.38 7.23
N LEU A 53 0.66 0.88 6.37
CA LEU A 53 0.82 -0.37 5.65
C LEU A 53 1.11 -0.08 4.18
N TRP A 54 2.17 -0.69 3.66
CA TRP A 54 2.66 -0.46 2.32
C TRP A 54 2.58 -1.74 1.49
N LEU A 55 1.96 -1.65 0.32
CA LEU A 55 2.09 -2.64 -0.75
C LEU A 55 3.13 -2.14 -1.73
N VAL A 56 4.22 -2.88 -1.91
CA VAL A 56 5.37 -2.39 -2.69
C VAL A 56 5.68 -3.37 -3.82
N SER A 57 5.80 -2.84 -5.04
CA SER A 57 6.31 -3.59 -6.19
C SER A 57 7.75 -3.20 -6.48
N ARG A 58 8.60 -4.19 -6.78
CA ARG A 58 10.03 -4.00 -7.00
C ARG A 58 10.50 -4.67 -8.28
N ASP A 59 11.47 -4.06 -8.95
CA ASP A 59 12.14 -4.67 -10.10
C ASP A 59 13.13 -5.77 -9.68
N SER A 60 13.80 -6.39 -10.66
CA SER A 60 14.81 -7.43 -10.41
C SER A 60 16.07 -6.94 -9.68
N GLN A 61 16.29 -5.62 -9.62
CA GLN A 61 17.40 -4.98 -8.92
C GLN A 61 16.99 -4.47 -7.53
N ASN A 62 15.77 -4.79 -7.08
CA ASN A 62 15.18 -4.37 -5.81
C ASN A 62 14.81 -2.88 -5.74
N ASN A 63 14.77 -2.16 -6.87
CA ASN A 63 14.26 -0.79 -6.92
C ASN A 63 12.73 -0.79 -6.80
N VAL A 64 12.16 0.16 -6.06
CA VAL A 64 10.71 0.35 -5.99
C VAL A 64 10.19 0.86 -7.33
N THR A 65 9.20 0.17 -7.89
CA THR A 65 8.56 0.52 -9.18
C THR A 65 7.13 1.05 -9.00
N GLY A 66 6.54 0.81 -7.85
CA GLY A 66 5.25 1.35 -7.44
C GLY A 66 4.95 0.97 -6.01
N SER A 67 4.16 1.79 -5.32
CA SER A 67 3.71 1.52 -3.97
C SER A 67 2.31 2.08 -3.75
N ILE A 68 1.57 1.44 -2.86
CA ILE A 68 0.30 1.92 -2.34
C ILE A 68 0.41 1.92 -0.82
N THR A 69 0.05 3.03 -0.19
CA THR A 69 0.14 3.23 1.25
C THR A 69 -1.26 3.36 1.83
N PHE A 70 -1.47 2.70 2.97
CA PHE A 70 -2.71 2.77 3.73
C PHE A 70 -2.40 3.20 5.16
N ASP A 71 -3.03 4.27 5.58
CA ASP A 71 -3.04 4.72 6.97
C ASP A 71 -3.97 3.86 7.82
N GLU A 72 -3.73 3.80 9.14
CA GLU A 72 -4.64 3.14 10.07
C GLU A 72 -6.10 3.62 9.93
N ASP A 73 -6.31 4.93 9.74
CA ASP A 73 -7.65 5.54 9.70
C ASP A 73 -8.49 5.10 8.48
N VAL A 74 -7.86 4.60 7.41
CA VAL A 74 -8.57 4.14 6.21
C VAL A 74 -8.89 2.66 6.24
N ILE A 75 -8.27 1.89 7.15
CA ILE A 75 -8.51 0.45 7.29
C ILE A 75 -9.61 0.22 8.32
N GLU A 76 -10.71 -0.40 7.89
CA GLU A 76 -11.80 -0.78 8.79
C GLU A 76 -11.49 -2.09 9.53
N ALA A 77 -10.97 -3.09 8.80
CA ALA A 77 -10.59 -4.38 9.36
C ALA A 77 -9.56 -5.09 8.48
N ILE A 78 -8.74 -5.94 9.09
CA ILE A 78 -7.93 -6.93 8.36
C ILE A 78 -8.33 -8.30 8.90
N GLU A 79 -8.85 -9.15 8.02
CA GLU A 79 -9.33 -10.48 8.39
C GLU A 79 -8.47 -11.56 7.73
N GLU A 80 -7.96 -12.47 8.55
CA GLU A 80 -7.25 -13.67 8.10
C GLU A 80 -8.20 -14.86 8.04
N SER A 81 -8.17 -15.57 6.92
CA SER A 81 -8.92 -16.81 6.71
C SER A 81 -8.14 -17.74 5.77
N ASN A 82 -7.71 -18.89 6.29
CA ASN A 82 -6.97 -19.93 5.54
C ASN A 82 -5.71 -19.40 4.82
N GLY A 83 -4.95 -18.52 5.46
CA GLY A 83 -3.74 -17.90 4.93
C GLY A 83 -3.98 -16.81 3.89
N THR A 84 -5.24 -16.47 3.63
CA THR A 84 -5.63 -15.30 2.83
C THR A 84 -6.03 -14.18 3.77
N TYR A 85 -5.50 -12.99 3.52
CA TYR A 85 -5.81 -11.80 4.29
C TYR A 85 -6.65 -10.86 3.43
N THR A 86 -7.77 -10.40 3.98
CA THR A 86 -8.65 -9.42 3.36
C THR A 86 -8.54 -8.11 4.12
N ILE A 87 -8.17 -7.03 3.45
CA ILE A 87 -8.16 -5.68 4.01
C ILE A 87 -9.45 -5.00 3.58
N SER A 88 -10.26 -4.59 4.54
CA SER A 88 -11.49 -3.81 4.32
C SER A 88 -11.19 -2.34 4.59
N PHE A 89 -11.65 -1.46 3.70
CA PHE A 89 -11.40 -0.02 3.78
C PHE A 89 -12.66 0.76 4.14
N SER A 90 -12.48 1.87 4.86
CA SER A 90 -13.57 2.82 5.09
C SER A 90 -13.96 3.53 3.78
N VAL A 91 -15.20 4.01 3.69
CA VAL A 91 -15.85 4.48 2.44
C VAL A 91 -15.18 5.75 1.84
N GLY A 92 -14.28 6.41 2.57
CA GLY A 92 -13.59 7.62 2.13
C GLY A 92 -12.28 7.31 1.40
N MET A 93 -12.22 7.60 0.10
CA MET A 93 -10.97 7.53 -0.67
C MET A 93 -10.27 8.90 -0.70
N ALA A 94 -8.94 8.90 -0.70
CA ALA A 94 -8.17 10.13 -0.88
C ALA A 94 -8.33 10.67 -2.32
N ASP A 95 -8.35 12.00 -2.45
CA ASP A 95 -8.22 12.66 -3.75
C ASP A 95 -6.80 12.42 -4.31
N ILE A 96 -6.70 12.24 -5.63
CA ILE A 96 -5.43 11.98 -6.31
C ILE A 96 -5.10 13.17 -7.22
N ASP A 97 -4.02 13.88 -6.89
CA ASP A 97 -3.45 14.90 -7.74
C ASP A 97 -2.47 14.29 -8.74
N VAL A 98 -2.64 14.62 -10.03
CA VAL A 98 -1.75 14.18 -11.11
C VAL A 98 -1.14 15.41 -11.78
N SER A 99 0.18 15.41 -11.91
CA SER A 99 0.93 16.48 -12.57
C SER A 99 2.06 15.90 -13.43
N GLU A 100 2.58 16.72 -14.34
CA GLU A 100 3.74 16.34 -15.15
C GLU A 100 4.98 16.16 -14.26
N TYR A 101 5.75 15.10 -14.54
CA TYR A 101 7.05 14.89 -13.91
C TYR A 101 8.01 16.02 -14.28
N LYS A 102 8.70 16.56 -13.28
CA LYS A 102 9.80 17.51 -13.45
C LYS A 102 11.11 16.90 -12.96
N SER A 103 12.14 17.00 -13.78
CA SER A 103 13.49 16.62 -13.36
C SER A 103 14.03 17.57 -12.31
N LEU A 104 15.06 17.16 -11.57
CA LEU A 104 15.75 18.02 -10.61
C LEU A 104 16.29 19.30 -11.26
N GLU A 105 16.82 19.21 -12.48
CA GLU A 105 17.29 20.38 -13.24
C GLU A 105 16.15 21.37 -13.55
N GLN A 106 14.96 20.87 -13.92
CA GLN A 106 13.80 21.71 -14.16
C GLN A 106 13.32 22.39 -12.87
N LEU A 107 13.27 21.64 -11.76
CA LEU A 107 12.90 22.18 -10.46
C LEU A 107 13.88 23.24 -9.96
N GLN A 108 15.18 23.04 -10.15
CA GLN A 108 16.21 24.01 -9.78
C GLN A 108 16.09 25.29 -10.61
N LYS A 109 15.89 25.15 -11.92
CA LYS A 109 15.69 26.30 -12.81
C LYS A 109 14.49 27.14 -12.40
N GLU A 110 13.35 26.50 -12.11
CA GLU A 110 12.14 27.21 -11.66
C GLU A 110 12.34 27.91 -10.31
N HIS A 111 13.13 27.32 -9.41
CA HIS A 111 13.48 27.94 -8.14
C HIS A 111 14.35 29.19 -8.34
N ASP A 112 15.38 29.10 -9.18
CA ASP A 112 16.31 30.21 -9.44
C ASP A 112 15.57 31.38 -10.13
N GLU A 113 14.73 31.09 -11.12
CA GLU A 113 13.88 32.10 -11.79
C GLU A 113 12.90 32.78 -10.82
N LYS A 114 12.40 32.08 -9.79
CA LYS A 114 11.55 32.67 -8.74
C LYS A 114 12.31 33.53 -7.74
N GLN A 115 13.61 33.31 -7.55
CA GLN A 115 14.44 34.12 -6.65
C GLN A 115 14.97 35.39 -7.32
N GLU A 116 15.05 35.41 -8.65
CA GLU A 116 15.44 36.59 -9.44
C GLU A 116 14.28 37.54 -9.75
N ALA A 117 13.03 37.14 -9.47
CA ALA A 117 11.80 37.92 -9.69
C ALA A 117 11.35 38.70 -8.45
#